data_AF-A0A1W9LN98-F1
#
_entry.id   AF-A0A1W9LN98-F1
#
_cell.length_a   1.000
_cell.length_b   1.000
_cell.length_c   1.000
_cell.angle_alpha   90.00
_cell.angle_beta   90.00
_cell.angle_gamma   90.00
#
_symmetry.space_group_name_H-M   'P 1'
#
loop_
_entity.id
_entity.type
_entity.pdbx_description
1 polymer ?
#
loop_
_entity_poly.entity_id
_entity_poly.type
_entity_poly.pdbx_seq_one_letter_code
_entity_poly.pdbx_strand_id
1 'polypeptide(L)'
;MNPLSKILIVDDKPENLYALESVLKAVDAEIIKAGNGNEALIATLNHDFALAVLDIQMPEMDGYELAELMQGDEQTRSIPIIFLSAVFSDDVHKFRGYESGAVDFITKPFDPDILLSKVKIFLELNRRKTEAEEHKNKLRSSNALMTSIMESPKNIAIFALDREYRYINFNQSHKKTVSRTWNKEIDIGMNILDMIKDPEKRNKAKDYFDRALKGETFISVEEFESESSEQFYTENHYNPITTEDRAIIGLTVFLTDITKRRQIEEDLKHTNDRLREHIDERGKIEAALLMSKEKAERERETAETANKKLTDSIRYAQMIQSSLLPNPENIKGFLSDSFFIWKPRDIVGGDFIFTDWFDDGLLIAVIDCTGHGVPGAFMTIIASFGLKKITGGEGFHTPDQILKRMNFLVKTTLQQDTEYALSDDGLDAAICFIKPEEKTLTFAGARLPLFYVSEGEVKVIKGDRQSVGYKRSDVNFKFSSHTINIEPGMVFYMLTDGFIDQVGGKNSLRFGTKKLTELLKANSKQPFDKQRDILIKAYNEHRGENEIRDDVTVIGFGFK
;
A
#
# COMPACT_ATOMS: atom_id res chain seq x y z
N MET A 1 -1.38 -24.37 -66.24
CA MET A 1 -1.64 -24.80 -67.63
C MET A 1 -3.05 -25.36 -67.63
N ASN A 2 -3.96 -24.80 -68.44
CA ASN A 2 -5.29 -25.40 -68.57
C ASN A 2 -5.12 -26.77 -69.23
N PRO A 3 -5.77 -27.82 -68.70
CA PRO A 3 -5.71 -29.14 -69.34
C PRO A 3 -6.21 -29.04 -70.78
N LEU A 4 -5.53 -29.73 -71.69
CA LEU A 4 -5.92 -29.78 -73.10
C LEU A 4 -7.36 -30.30 -73.20
N SER A 5 -8.14 -29.68 -74.08
CA SER A 5 -9.48 -30.19 -74.38
C SER A 5 -9.35 -31.58 -74.98
N LYS A 6 -10.20 -32.52 -74.56
CA LYS A 6 -10.16 -33.90 -75.05
C LYS A 6 -11.16 -34.09 -76.18
N ILE A 7 -10.77 -34.81 -77.23
CA ILE A 7 -11.66 -35.24 -78.32
C ILE A 7 -11.76 -36.76 -78.29
N LEU A 8 -12.98 -37.28 -78.28
CA LEU A 8 -13.24 -38.70 -78.45
C LEU A 8 -13.35 -39.00 -79.94
N ILE A 9 -12.58 -39.94 -80.47
CA ILE A 9 -12.76 -40.47 -81.82
C ILE A 9 -13.09 -41.96 -81.78
N VAL A 10 -14.12 -42.37 -82.53
CA VAL A 10 -14.66 -43.73 -82.47
C VAL A 10 -14.88 -44.27 -83.89
N ASP A 11 -14.25 -45.39 -84.21
CA ASP A 11 -14.35 -46.06 -85.51
C ASP A 11 -13.90 -47.53 -85.35
N ASP A 12 -14.56 -48.47 -86.05
CA ASP A 12 -14.29 -49.90 -85.95
C ASP A 12 -12.99 -50.32 -86.65
N LYS A 13 -12.52 -49.50 -87.60
CA LYS A 13 -11.32 -49.77 -88.40
C LYS A 13 -10.12 -49.02 -87.85
N PRO A 14 -9.05 -49.73 -87.43
CA PRO A 14 -7.82 -49.10 -86.95
C PRO A 14 -7.21 -48.09 -87.92
N GLU A 15 -7.37 -48.30 -89.23
CA GLU A 15 -6.88 -47.40 -90.28
C GLU A 15 -7.60 -46.05 -90.28
N ASN A 16 -8.91 -46.04 -90.01
CA ASN A 16 -9.71 -44.82 -89.94
C ASN A 16 -9.38 -44.02 -88.67
N LEU A 17 -9.25 -44.71 -87.52
CA LEU A 17 -8.78 -44.07 -86.28
C LEU A 17 -7.41 -43.40 -86.46
N TYR A 18 -6.49 -44.08 -87.15
CA TYR A 18 -5.18 -43.52 -87.46
C TYR A 18 -5.25 -42.31 -88.41
N ALA A 19 -6.15 -42.33 -89.39
CA ALA A 19 -6.37 -41.21 -90.30
C ALA A 19 -6.97 -39.99 -89.56
N LEU A 20 -7.99 -40.20 -88.73
CA LEU A 20 -8.60 -39.16 -87.90
C LEU A 20 -7.58 -38.56 -86.93
N GLU A 21 -6.84 -39.41 -86.20
CA GLU A 21 -5.80 -38.96 -85.28
C GLU A 21 -4.71 -38.14 -86.02
N SER A 22 -4.27 -38.60 -87.18
CA SER A 22 -3.29 -37.91 -88.02
C SER A 22 -3.75 -36.51 -88.45
N VAL A 23 -5.02 -36.33 -88.82
CA VAL A 23 -5.59 -35.01 -89.14
C VAL A 23 -5.75 -34.16 -87.89
N LEU A 24 -6.34 -34.71 -86.82
CA LEU A 24 -6.63 -33.99 -85.59
C LEU A 24 -5.39 -33.61 -84.77
N LYS A 25 -4.21 -34.17 -85.05
CA LYS A 25 -2.92 -33.67 -84.51
C LYS A 25 -2.67 -32.19 -84.81
N ALA A 26 -3.34 -31.61 -85.82
CA ALA A 26 -3.25 -30.19 -86.13
C ALA A 26 -4.05 -29.28 -85.18
N VAL A 27 -4.83 -29.84 -84.25
CA VAL A 27 -5.49 -29.08 -83.16
C VAL A 27 -4.82 -29.36 -81.82
N ASP A 28 -4.84 -28.36 -80.94
CA ASP A 28 -4.29 -28.43 -79.58
C ASP A 28 -5.29 -29.14 -78.65
N ALA A 29 -5.48 -30.43 -78.87
CA ALA A 29 -6.41 -31.27 -78.14
C ALA A 29 -5.82 -32.68 -77.91
N GLU A 30 -6.18 -33.27 -76.78
CA GLU A 30 -5.83 -34.66 -76.47
C GLU A 30 -6.84 -35.59 -77.15
N ILE A 31 -6.36 -36.51 -77.97
CA ILE A 31 -7.21 -37.43 -78.75
C ILE A 31 -7.33 -38.76 -77.99
N ILE A 32 -8.56 -39.15 -77.65
CA ILE A 32 -8.89 -40.45 -77.05
C ILE A 32 -9.58 -41.31 -78.09
N LYS A 33 -9.06 -42.52 -78.32
CA LYS A 33 -9.53 -43.46 -79.34
C LYS A 33 -10.38 -44.56 -78.72
N ALA A 34 -11.45 -44.95 -79.39
CA ALA A 34 -12.21 -46.16 -79.10
C ALA A 34 -12.48 -46.94 -80.39
N GLY A 35 -12.30 -48.27 -80.34
CA GLY A 35 -12.51 -49.15 -81.49
C GLY A 35 -13.94 -49.66 -81.65
N ASN A 36 -14.83 -49.34 -80.70
CA ASN A 36 -16.24 -49.73 -80.72
C ASN A 36 -17.03 -48.85 -79.74
N GLY A 37 -18.37 -48.92 -79.80
CA GLY A 37 -19.23 -48.10 -78.95
C GLY A 37 -19.09 -48.34 -77.45
N ASN A 38 -18.83 -49.58 -77.02
CA ASN A 38 -18.64 -49.88 -75.59
C ASN A 38 -17.35 -49.25 -75.04
N GLU A 39 -16.24 -49.31 -75.79
CA GLU A 39 -15.00 -48.63 -75.43
C GLU A 39 -15.20 -47.11 -75.34
N ALA A 40 -16.02 -46.53 -76.23
CA ALA A 40 -16.34 -45.10 -76.23
C ALA A 40 -17.11 -44.70 -74.96
N LEU A 41 -18.11 -45.47 -74.54
CA LEU A 41 -18.85 -45.23 -73.29
C LEU A 41 -17.95 -45.40 -72.05
N ILE A 42 -17.01 -46.35 -72.05
CA ILE A 42 -16.03 -46.48 -70.96
C ILE A 42 -15.12 -45.24 -70.92
N ALA A 43 -14.75 -44.69 -72.08
CA ALA A 43 -13.93 -43.49 -72.14
C ALA A 43 -14.65 -42.27 -71.57
N THR A 44 -15.96 -42.11 -71.81
CA THR A 44 -16.73 -40.96 -71.30
C THR A 44 -16.89 -40.96 -69.78
N LEU A 45 -16.78 -42.12 -69.11
CA LEU A 45 -16.76 -42.19 -67.64
C LEU A 45 -15.46 -41.66 -67.02
N ASN A 46 -14.35 -41.69 -67.78
CA ASN A 46 -13.02 -41.36 -67.27
C ASN A 46 -12.52 -40.00 -67.78
N HIS A 47 -13.18 -39.42 -68.78
CA HIS A 47 -12.73 -38.21 -69.46
C HIS A 47 -13.91 -37.29 -69.79
N ASP A 48 -13.76 -36.00 -69.49
CA ASP A 48 -14.63 -34.93 -70.00
C ASP A 48 -14.20 -34.55 -71.42
N PHE A 49 -15.10 -34.75 -72.39
CA PHE A 49 -14.82 -34.47 -73.79
C PHE A 49 -15.38 -33.12 -74.22
N ALA A 50 -14.56 -32.37 -74.98
CA ALA A 50 -15.00 -31.16 -75.67
C ALA A 50 -15.81 -31.47 -76.93
N LEU A 51 -15.60 -32.65 -77.53
CA LEU A 51 -16.21 -33.09 -78.77
C LEU A 51 -16.05 -34.61 -78.93
N ALA A 52 -17.03 -35.28 -79.51
CA ALA A 52 -16.91 -36.64 -80.01
C ALA A 52 -17.07 -36.68 -81.54
N VAL A 53 -16.22 -37.45 -82.21
CA VAL A 53 -16.28 -37.72 -83.65
C VAL A 53 -16.51 -39.22 -83.83
N LEU A 54 -17.68 -39.60 -84.30
CA LEU A 54 -18.15 -40.99 -84.31
C LEU A 54 -18.35 -41.49 -85.74
N ASP A 55 -17.89 -42.71 -86.05
CA ASP A 55 -18.35 -43.42 -87.24
C ASP A 55 -19.79 -43.91 -87.06
N ILE A 56 -20.56 -43.90 -88.15
CA ILE A 56 -21.93 -44.42 -88.13
C ILE A 56 -21.93 -45.95 -88.27
N GLN A 57 -21.11 -46.50 -89.17
CA GLN A 57 -21.17 -47.92 -89.51
C GLN A 57 -20.17 -48.72 -88.68
N MET A 58 -20.61 -49.19 -87.50
CA MET A 58 -19.81 -50.03 -86.61
C MET A 58 -20.53 -51.34 -86.28
N PRO A 59 -19.80 -52.47 -86.07
CA PRO A 59 -20.39 -53.73 -85.61
C PRO A 59 -20.94 -53.63 -84.19
N GLU A 60 -21.95 -54.46 -83.90
CA GLU A 60 -22.63 -54.58 -82.59
C GLU A 60 -23.45 -53.36 -82.17
N MET A 61 -22.83 -52.18 -82.10
CA MET A 61 -23.46 -50.90 -81.76
C MET A 61 -23.08 -49.87 -82.83
N ASP A 62 -24.09 -49.34 -83.52
CA ASP A 62 -23.86 -48.31 -84.53
C ASP A 62 -23.63 -46.92 -83.89
N GLY A 63 -23.14 -45.96 -84.69
CA GLY A 63 -22.84 -44.61 -84.17
C GLY A 63 -24.07 -43.86 -83.64
N TYR A 64 -25.26 -44.13 -84.17
CA TYR A 64 -26.50 -43.50 -83.70
C TYR A 64 -26.91 -44.05 -82.34
N GLU A 65 -26.85 -45.37 -82.15
CA GLU A 65 -27.10 -46.03 -80.87
C GLU A 65 -26.13 -45.53 -79.79
N LEU A 66 -24.84 -45.36 -80.13
CA LEU A 66 -23.85 -44.78 -79.21
C LEU A 66 -24.18 -43.33 -78.82
N ALA A 67 -24.56 -42.49 -79.79
CA ALA A 67 -24.92 -41.10 -79.51
C ALA A 67 -26.19 -40.99 -78.64
N GLU A 68 -27.19 -41.84 -78.88
CA GLU A 68 -28.41 -41.88 -78.07
C GLU A 68 -28.08 -42.25 -76.61
N LEU A 69 -27.19 -43.22 -76.39
CA LEU A 69 -26.70 -43.56 -75.05
C LEU A 69 -25.93 -42.41 -74.40
N MET A 70 -25.05 -41.73 -75.15
CA MET A 70 -24.31 -40.55 -74.64
C MET A 70 -25.25 -39.38 -74.32
N GLN A 71 -26.33 -39.20 -75.08
CA GLN A 71 -27.33 -38.15 -74.84
C GLN A 71 -28.30 -38.49 -73.70
N GLY A 72 -28.46 -39.78 -73.36
CA GLY A 72 -29.28 -40.25 -72.26
C GLY A 72 -28.69 -40.02 -70.86
N ASP A 73 -27.37 -39.80 -70.75
CA ASP A 73 -26.68 -39.61 -69.47
C ASP A 73 -26.42 -38.12 -69.15
N GLU A 74 -26.71 -37.69 -67.92
CA GLU A 74 -26.59 -36.27 -67.51
C GLU A 74 -25.17 -35.69 -67.66
N GLN A 75 -24.14 -36.52 -67.54
CA GLN A 75 -22.74 -36.10 -67.64
C GLN A 75 -22.30 -35.98 -69.09
N THR A 76 -22.77 -36.87 -69.97
CA THR A 76 -22.30 -36.93 -71.36
C THR A 76 -23.22 -36.25 -72.38
N ARG A 77 -24.47 -35.95 -72.02
CA ARG A 77 -25.44 -35.33 -72.94
C ARG A 77 -25.01 -33.98 -73.51
N SER A 78 -24.13 -33.28 -72.82
CA SER A 78 -23.66 -31.96 -73.27
C SER A 78 -22.48 -32.04 -74.25
N ILE A 79 -21.94 -33.24 -74.51
CA ILE A 79 -20.82 -33.44 -75.42
C ILE A 79 -21.35 -33.31 -76.86
N PRO A 80 -20.82 -32.37 -77.66
CA PRO A 80 -21.21 -32.26 -79.07
C PRO A 80 -20.68 -33.46 -79.86
N ILE A 81 -21.48 -33.97 -80.81
CA ILE A 81 -21.17 -35.17 -81.61
C ILE A 81 -21.13 -34.84 -83.10
N ILE A 82 -20.01 -35.13 -83.78
CA ILE A 82 -19.87 -35.07 -85.24
C ILE A 82 -19.85 -36.49 -85.79
N PHE A 83 -20.72 -36.79 -86.76
CA PHE A 83 -20.76 -38.10 -87.40
C PHE A 83 -19.95 -38.18 -88.69
N LEU A 84 -19.32 -39.34 -88.93
CA LEU A 84 -18.68 -39.69 -90.20
C LEU A 84 -19.56 -40.70 -90.98
N SER A 85 -19.88 -40.41 -92.25
CA SER A 85 -20.81 -41.22 -93.07
C SER A 85 -20.25 -41.56 -94.46
N ALA A 86 -20.48 -42.78 -94.97
CA ALA A 86 -20.04 -43.21 -96.31
C ALA A 86 -20.96 -42.80 -97.47
N VAL A 87 -22.21 -42.37 -97.22
CA VAL A 87 -23.21 -42.06 -98.27
C VAL A 87 -24.07 -40.85 -97.86
N PHE A 88 -24.28 -39.91 -98.78
CA PHE A 88 -25.08 -38.69 -98.54
C PHE A 88 -26.50 -38.70 -99.15
N SER A 89 -26.95 -39.85 -99.63
CA SER A 89 -28.24 -40.00 -100.32
C SER A 89 -29.17 -40.97 -99.57
N ASP A 90 -29.87 -40.43 -98.58
CA ASP A 90 -31.28 -40.74 -98.25
C ASP A 90 -31.76 -39.77 -97.16
N ASP A 91 -32.88 -39.07 -97.39
CA ASP A 91 -33.43 -38.07 -96.46
C ASP A 91 -33.80 -38.65 -95.08
N VAL A 92 -33.95 -39.99 -94.98
CA VAL A 92 -34.24 -40.73 -93.76
C VAL A 92 -33.06 -40.77 -92.78
N HIS A 93 -31.82 -40.85 -93.28
CA HIS A 93 -30.63 -40.96 -92.42
C HIS A 93 -30.16 -39.61 -91.84
N LYS A 94 -30.49 -38.49 -92.49
CA LYS A 94 -30.26 -37.15 -91.94
C LYS A 94 -31.21 -36.83 -90.78
N PHE A 95 -32.44 -37.33 -90.83
CA PHE A 95 -33.46 -37.06 -89.81
C PHE A 95 -33.13 -37.75 -88.46
N ARG A 96 -32.75 -39.03 -88.48
CA ARG A 96 -32.30 -39.78 -87.28
C ARG A 96 -31.06 -39.17 -86.61
N GLY A 97 -30.20 -38.55 -87.40
CA GLY A 97 -28.96 -37.97 -86.92
C GLY A 97 -29.14 -36.70 -86.08
N TYR A 98 -30.05 -35.80 -86.47
CA TYR A 98 -30.36 -34.62 -85.67
C TYR A 98 -31.23 -34.96 -84.45
N GLU A 99 -32.08 -36.00 -84.53
CA GLU A 99 -32.86 -36.49 -83.39
C GLU A 99 -32.00 -37.18 -82.32
N SER A 100 -30.84 -37.75 -82.69
CA SER A 100 -29.86 -38.37 -81.77
C SER A 100 -28.84 -37.40 -81.17
N GLY A 101 -29.02 -36.08 -81.36
CA GLY A 101 -28.18 -35.04 -80.75
C GLY A 101 -26.88 -34.71 -81.51
N ALA A 102 -26.76 -35.12 -82.77
CA ALA A 102 -25.61 -34.74 -83.60
C ALA A 102 -25.59 -33.22 -83.86
N VAL A 103 -24.40 -32.64 -83.76
CA VAL A 103 -24.17 -31.24 -84.13
C VAL A 103 -23.78 -31.09 -85.60
N ASP A 104 -23.20 -32.13 -86.22
CA ASP A 104 -22.74 -32.06 -87.62
C ASP A 104 -22.48 -33.45 -88.27
N PHE A 105 -22.36 -33.48 -89.60
CA PHE A 105 -22.06 -34.68 -90.40
C PHE A 105 -20.93 -34.41 -91.40
N ILE A 106 -20.04 -35.40 -91.61
CA ILE A 106 -18.93 -35.35 -92.57
C ILE A 106 -18.90 -36.64 -93.41
N THR A 107 -18.78 -36.52 -94.74
CA THR A 107 -18.71 -37.67 -95.66
C THR A 107 -17.33 -38.32 -95.72
N LYS A 108 -17.25 -39.65 -95.84
CA LYS A 108 -16.05 -40.42 -96.16
C LYS A 108 -15.96 -40.64 -97.71
N PRO A 109 -14.80 -40.42 -98.36
CA PRO A 109 -13.57 -39.85 -97.79
C PRO A 109 -13.76 -38.37 -97.41
N PHE A 110 -13.30 -37.98 -96.22
CA PHE A 110 -13.49 -36.62 -95.70
C PHE A 110 -12.36 -35.68 -96.09
N ASP A 111 -12.70 -34.41 -96.30
CA ASP A 111 -11.74 -33.33 -96.46
C ASP A 111 -11.14 -32.97 -95.09
N PRO A 112 -9.81 -33.11 -94.88
CA PRO A 112 -9.15 -32.75 -93.63
C PRO A 112 -9.43 -31.32 -93.17
N ASP A 113 -9.53 -30.36 -94.09
CA ASP A 113 -9.74 -28.94 -93.75
C ASP A 113 -11.16 -28.70 -93.20
N ILE A 114 -12.15 -29.43 -93.72
CA ILE A 114 -13.54 -29.36 -93.26
C ILE A 114 -13.66 -29.93 -91.84
N LEU A 115 -13.07 -31.10 -91.57
CA LEU A 115 -13.07 -31.72 -90.24
C LEU A 115 -12.37 -30.82 -89.22
N LEU A 116 -11.18 -30.32 -89.56
CA LEU A 116 -10.42 -29.43 -88.69
C LEU A 116 -11.18 -28.15 -88.36
N SER A 117 -11.85 -27.54 -89.35
CA SER A 117 -12.62 -26.31 -89.13
C SER A 117 -13.77 -26.52 -88.16
N LYS A 118 -14.52 -27.63 -88.30
CA LYS A 118 -15.65 -27.95 -87.40
C LYS A 118 -15.15 -28.27 -85.99
N VAL A 119 -14.10 -29.08 -85.87
CA VAL A 119 -13.50 -29.44 -84.57
C VAL A 119 -13.01 -28.20 -83.82
N LYS A 120 -12.32 -27.28 -84.50
CA LYS A 120 -11.80 -26.04 -83.90
C LYS A 120 -12.90 -25.20 -83.25
N ILE A 121 -14.08 -25.11 -83.84
CA ILE A 121 -15.22 -24.35 -83.29
C ILE A 121 -15.64 -24.93 -81.93
N PHE A 122 -15.81 -26.24 -81.82
CA PHE A 122 -16.26 -26.87 -80.57
C PHE A 122 -15.19 -26.83 -79.47
N LEU A 123 -13.91 -26.95 -79.83
CA LEU A 123 -12.82 -26.72 -78.90
C LEU A 123 -12.82 -25.27 -78.36
N GLU A 124 -13.03 -24.28 -79.23
CA GLU A 124 -13.10 -22.87 -78.82
C GLU A 124 -14.29 -22.61 -77.89
N LEU A 125 -15.47 -23.16 -78.20
CA LEU A 125 -16.66 -23.03 -77.36
C LEU A 125 -16.45 -23.62 -75.95
N ASN A 126 -15.86 -24.81 -75.86
CA ASN A 126 -15.57 -25.45 -74.57
C ASN A 126 -14.59 -24.62 -73.72
N ARG A 127 -13.56 -24.06 -74.37
CA ARG A 127 -12.58 -23.18 -73.72
C ARG A 127 -13.25 -21.92 -73.14
N ARG A 128 -14.06 -21.21 -73.93
CA ARG A 128 -14.77 -20.00 -73.48
C ARG A 128 -15.70 -20.26 -72.30
N LYS A 129 -16.42 -21.40 -72.31
CA LYS A 129 -17.31 -21.80 -71.20
C LYS A 129 -16.53 -22.00 -69.90
N THR A 130 -15.39 -22.67 -69.96
CA THR A 130 -14.54 -22.94 -68.80
C THR A 130 -13.95 -21.65 -68.21
N GLU A 131 -13.40 -20.77 -69.06
CA GLU A 131 -12.84 -19.49 -68.63
C GLU A 131 -13.89 -18.59 -67.95
N ALA A 132 -15.13 -18.57 -68.43
CA ALA A 132 -16.22 -17.78 -67.84
C ALA A 132 -16.58 -18.24 -66.41
N GLU A 133 -16.60 -19.55 -66.17
CA GLU A 133 -16.93 -20.11 -64.85
C GLU A 133 -15.84 -19.80 -63.82
N GLU A 134 -14.57 -19.87 -64.22
CA GLU A 134 -13.44 -19.45 -63.37
C GLU A 134 -13.52 -17.96 -63.01
N HIS A 135 -13.82 -17.09 -63.99
CA HIS A 135 -13.98 -15.65 -63.75
C HIS A 135 -15.13 -15.37 -62.77
N LYS A 136 -16.26 -16.07 -62.91
CA LYS A 136 -17.40 -15.96 -61.98
C LYS A 136 -17.01 -16.35 -60.55
N ASN A 137 -16.25 -17.43 -60.39
CA ASN A 137 -15.82 -17.90 -59.06
C ASN A 137 -14.79 -16.96 -58.41
N LYS A 138 -13.86 -16.41 -59.19
CA LYS A 138 -12.93 -15.36 -58.72
C LYS A 138 -13.69 -14.12 -58.27
N LEU A 139 -14.67 -13.66 -59.04
CA LEU A 139 -15.47 -12.48 -58.71
C LEU A 139 -16.28 -12.69 -57.42
N ARG A 140 -16.93 -13.86 -57.26
CA ARG A 140 -17.65 -14.23 -56.03
C ARG A 140 -16.73 -14.22 -54.80
N SER A 141 -15.53 -14.78 -54.93
CA SER A 141 -14.55 -14.85 -53.83
C SER A 141 -14.05 -13.44 -53.45
N SER A 142 -13.76 -12.60 -54.44
CA SER A 142 -13.36 -11.21 -54.23
C SER A 142 -14.44 -10.38 -53.52
N ASN A 143 -15.69 -10.50 -53.97
CA ASN A 143 -16.83 -9.82 -53.34
C ASN A 143 -17.05 -10.26 -51.89
N ALA A 144 -16.98 -11.57 -51.61
CA ALA A 144 -17.13 -12.09 -50.25
C ALA A 144 -16.01 -11.59 -49.31
N LEU A 145 -14.77 -11.50 -49.80
CA LEU A 145 -13.65 -10.96 -49.04
C LEU A 145 -13.87 -9.47 -48.72
N MET A 146 -14.31 -8.68 -49.70
CA MET A 146 -14.59 -7.25 -49.52
C MET A 146 -15.67 -7.01 -48.45
N THR A 147 -16.77 -7.76 -48.51
CA THR A 147 -17.82 -7.69 -47.48
C THR A 147 -17.28 -8.07 -46.09
N SER A 148 -16.45 -9.12 -46.01
CA SER A 148 -15.87 -9.56 -44.73
C SER A 148 -14.95 -8.52 -44.10
N ILE A 149 -14.14 -7.83 -44.91
CA ILE A 149 -13.26 -6.75 -44.43
C ILE A 149 -14.10 -5.58 -43.89
N MET A 150 -15.19 -5.23 -44.58
CA MET A 150 -16.08 -4.13 -44.18
C MET A 150 -16.85 -4.42 -42.88
N GLU A 151 -17.22 -5.69 -42.65
CA GLU A 151 -17.97 -6.14 -41.46
C GLU A 151 -17.09 -6.50 -40.25
N SER A 152 -15.79 -6.72 -40.45
CA SER A 152 -14.87 -7.12 -39.36
C SER A 152 -14.83 -6.13 -38.18
N PRO A 153 -14.77 -4.79 -38.40
CA PRO A 153 -14.79 -3.81 -37.31
C PRO A 153 -16.17 -3.69 -36.62
N LYS A 154 -16.31 -4.30 -35.44
CA LYS A 154 -17.57 -4.29 -34.68
C LYS A 154 -17.96 -2.94 -34.06
N ASN A 155 -16.99 -2.05 -33.86
CA ASN A 155 -17.18 -0.76 -33.18
C ASN A 155 -16.93 0.45 -34.11
N ILE A 156 -16.78 0.19 -35.42
CA ILE A 156 -16.60 1.24 -36.42
C ILE A 156 -17.76 1.12 -37.40
N ALA A 157 -18.58 2.17 -37.47
CA ALA A 157 -19.58 2.29 -38.52
C ALA A 157 -18.88 2.73 -39.81
N ILE A 158 -19.14 2.02 -40.90
CA ILE A 158 -18.55 2.29 -42.21
C ILE A 158 -19.68 2.44 -43.22
N PHE A 159 -19.66 3.53 -43.97
CA PHE A 159 -20.56 3.70 -45.11
C PHE A 159 -19.88 4.43 -46.26
N ALA A 160 -20.37 4.16 -47.47
CA ALA A 160 -19.96 4.77 -48.71
C ALA A 160 -21.16 5.45 -49.38
N LEU A 161 -20.96 6.65 -49.90
CA LEU A 161 -21.96 7.43 -50.63
C LEU A 161 -21.49 7.78 -52.04
N ASP A 162 -22.43 7.92 -52.98
CA ASP A 162 -22.18 8.50 -54.30
C ASP A 162 -22.14 10.04 -54.27
N ARG A 163 -21.99 10.66 -55.45
CA ARG A 163 -21.93 12.13 -55.58
C ARG A 163 -23.27 12.80 -55.27
N GLU A 164 -24.35 12.04 -55.30
CA GLU A 164 -25.71 12.43 -54.97
C GLU A 164 -26.09 12.06 -53.52
N TYR A 165 -25.10 11.70 -52.68
CA TYR A 165 -25.24 11.34 -51.26
C TYR A 165 -26.08 10.09 -50.99
N ARG A 166 -26.23 9.20 -51.98
CA ARG A 166 -26.94 7.94 -51.84
C ARG A 166 -26.00 6.84 -51.38
N TYR A 167 -26.48 5.94 -50.53
CA TYR A 167 -25.69 4.81 -50.07
C TYR A 167 -25.26 3.91 -51.23
N ILE A 168 -23.95 3.77 -51.41
CA ILE A 168 -23.33 2.76 -52.30
C ILE A 168 -23.15 1.45 -51.52
N ASN A 169 -22.70 1.55 -50.26
CA ASN A 169 -22.45 0.40 -49.41
C ASN A 169 -22.35 0.82 -47.93
N PHE A 170 -22.57 -0.09 -46.99
CA PHE A 170 -22.39 0.15 -45.55
C PHE A 170 -22.31 -1.17 -44.77
N ASN A 171 -21.70 -1.15 -43.58
CA ASN A 171 -21.64 -2.32 -42.70
C ASN A 171 -22.80 -2.37 -41.67
N GLN A 172 -22.94 -3.50 -40.97
CA GLN A 172 -23.97 -3.67 -39.93
C GLN A 172 -23.84 -2.66 -38.79
N SER A 173 -22.61 -2.26 -38.45
CA SER A 173 -22.36 -1.25 -37.42
C SER A 173 -22.98 0.10 -37.80
N HIS A 174 -22.86 0.54 -39.05
CA HIS A 174 -23.51 1.76 -39.54
C HIS A 174 -25.02 1.67 -39.52
N LYS A 175 -25.58 0.54 -39.94
CA LYS A 175 -27.03 0.30 -39.87
C LYS A 175 -27.58 0.45 -38.45
N LYS A 176 -26.85 -0.08 -37.45
CA LYS A 176 -27.18 0.08 -36.03
C LYS A 176 -27.03 1.53 -35.57
N THR A 177 -25.97 2.22 -35.99
CA THR A 177 -25.76 3.65 -35.66
C THR A 177 -26.93 4.49 -36.17
N VAL A 178 -27.32 4.34 -37.44
CA VAL A 178 -28.45 5.08 -38.02
C VAL A 178 -29.77 4.76 -37.30
N SER A 179 -30.01 3.48 -36.99
CA SER A 179 -31.19 3.07 -36.22
C SER A 179 -31.20 3.70 -34.81
N ARG A 180 -30.06 3.72 -34.11
CA ARG A 180 -29.95 4.36 -32.78
C ARG A 180 -30.11 5.88 -32.84
N THR A 181 -29.55 6.54 -33.86
CA THR A 181 -29.51 8.01 -33.94
C THR A 181 -30.79 8.61 -34.51
N TRP A 182 -31.39 8.00 -35.55
CA TRP A 182 -32.54 8.55 -36.27
C TRP A 182 -33.76 7.63 -36.29
N ASN A 183 -33.71 6.46 -35.65
CA ASN A 183 -34.79 5.47 -35.61
C ASN A 183 -35.37 5.13 -37.00
N LYS A 184 -34.48 4.97 -37.98
CA LYS A 184 -34.80 4.67 -39.38
C LYS A 184 -34.02 3.46 -39.88
N GLU A 185 -34.61 2.74 -40.82
CA GLU A 185 -33.90 1.72 -41.60
C GLU A 185 -33.25 2.35 -42.84
N ILE A 186 -32.09 1.81 -43.23
CA ILE A 186 -31.34 2.21 -44.41
C ILE A 186 -31.25 1.07 -45.42
N ASP A 187 -31.24 1.44 -46.69
CA ASP A 187 -30.97 0.55 -47.82
C ASP A 187 -30.08 1.25 -48.86
N ILE A 188 -29.46 0.47 -49.74
CA ILE A 188 -28.62 0.98 -50.83
C ILE A 188 -29.48 1.86 -51.76
N GLY A 189 -28.93 3.00 -52.18
CA GLY A 189 -29.59 3.99 -53.03
C GLY A 189 -30.42 5.04 -52.28
N MET A 190 -30.66 4.89 -50.97
CA MET A 190 -31.28 5.93 -50.15
C MET A 190 -30.33 7.11 -49.93
N ASN A 191 -30.84 8.34 -49.97
CA ASN A 191 -30.07 9.54 -49.69
C ASN A 191 -29.96 9.79 -48.17
N ILE A 192 -28.73 9.90 -47.65
CA ILE A 192 -28.50 10.06 -46.22
C ILE A 192 -29.01 11.42 -45.68
N LEU A 193 -28.97 12.49 -46.49
CA LEU A 193 -29.36 13.83 -46.06
C LEU A 193 -30.86 13.94 -45.80
N ASP A 194 -31.68 13.17 -46.53
CA ASP A 194 -33.13 13.07 -46.31
C ASP A 194 -33.46 12.43 -44.94
N MET A 195 -32.50 11.72 -44.35
CA MET A 195 -32.70 11.05 -43.07
C MET A 195 -32.54 12.01 -41.89
N ILE A 196 -31.67 13.02 -42.02
CA ILE A 196 -31.33 13.99 -40.97
C ILE A 196 -32.44 15.04 -40.88
N LYS A 197 -33.25 15.03 -39.82
CA LYS A 197 -34.40 15.95 -39.66
C LYS A 197 -33.98 17.41 -39.39
N ASP A 198 -32.95 17.58 -38.57
CA ASP A 198 -32.44 18.89 -38.14
C ASP A 198 -31.72 19.61 -39.31
N PRO A 199 -32.19 20.79 -39.76
CA PRO A 199 -31.58 21.52 -40.86
C PRO A 199 -30.11 21.93 -40.64
N GLU A 200 -29.72 22.26 -39.40
CA GLU A 200 -28.34 22.65 -39.10
C GLU A 200 -27.42 21.44 -39.20
N LYS A 201 -27.81 20.31 -38.59
CA LYS A 201 -27.05 19.06 -38.68
C LYS A 201 -26.98 18.54 -40.12
N ARG A 202 -28.06 18.69 -40.89
CA ARG A 202 -28.10 18.29 -42.31
C ARG A 202 -27.14 19.13 -43.16
N ASN A 203 -27.15 20.45 -42.98
CA ASN A 203 -26.24 21.35 -43.71
C ASN A 203 -24.78 21.09 -43.35
N LYS A 204 -24.50 20.84 -42.06
CA LYS A 204 -23.16 20.48 -41.59
C LYS A 204 -22.66 19.15 -42.19
N ALA A 205 -23.50 18.11 -42.16
CA ALA A 205 -23.17 16.82 -42.78
C ALA A 205 -22.93 16.98 -44.29
N LYS A 206 -23.77 17.78 -44.98
CA LYS A 206 -23.58 18.09 -46.40
C LYS A 206 -22.24 18.77 -46.67
N ASP A 207 -21.84 19.76 -45.86
CA ASP A 207 -20.53 20.42 -46.02
C ASP A 207 -19.37 19.44 -45.88
N TYR A 208 -19.44 18.53 -44.90
CA TYR A 208 -18.43 17.48 -44.75
C TYR A 208 -18.39 16.50 -45.92
N PHE A 209 -19.54 16.09 -46.43
CA PHE A 209 -19.61 15.25 -47.63
C PHE A 209 -19.06 15.99 -48.86
N ASP A 210 -19.40 17.27 -49.03
CA ASP A 210 -18.92 18.09 -50.16
C ASP A 210 -17.40 18.28 -50.12
N ARG A 211 -16.82 18.48 -48.93
CA ARG A 211 -15.36 18.53 -48.75
C ARG A 211 -14.69 17.24 -49.20
N ALA A 212 -15.23 16.11 -48.76
CA ALA A 212 -14.74 14.80 -49.19
C ALA A 212 -14.88 14.59 -50.70
N LEU A 213 -16.04 14.94 -51.28
CA LEU A 213 -16.29 14.83 -52.73
C LEU A 213 -15.45 15.79 -53.60
N LYS A 214 -14.85 16.82 -52.99
CA LYS A 214 -13.84 17.68 -53.64
C LYS A 214 -12.42 17.11 -53.55
N GLY A 215 -12.24 15.97 -52.88
CA GLY A 215 -10.97 15.25 -52.75
C GLY A 215 -10.27 15.44 -51.41
N GLU A 216 -10.88 16.13 -50.45
CA GLU A 216 -10.29 16.35 -49.13
C GLU A 216 -10.43 15.09 -48.26
N THR A 217 -9.37 14.73 -47.54
CA THR A 217 -9.41 13.72 -46.48
C THR A 217 -9.23 14.42 -45.13
N PHE A 218 -10.17 14.25 -44.21
CA PHE A 218 -10.12 14.93 -42.92
C PHE A 218 -10.85 14.15 -41.83
N ILE A 219 -10.57 14.53 -40.58
CA ILE A 219 -11.20 13.99 -39.38
C ILE A 219 -12.03 15.09 -38.73
N SER A 220 -13.26 14.76 -38.30
CA SER A 220 -14.06 15.61 -37.42
C SER A 220 -14.37 14.87 -36.12
N VAL A 221 -14.52 15.63 -35.04
CA VAL A 221 -15.14 15.13 -33.82
C VAL A 221 -16.50 15.79 -33.70
N GLU A 222 -17.54 14.96 -33.61
CA GLU A 222 -18.92 15.41 -33.63
C GLU A 222 -19.66 14.85 -32.42
N GLU A 223 -20.53 15.70 -31.87
CA GLU A 223 -21.44 15.32 -30.80
C GLU A 223 -22.78 14.95 -31.41
N PHE A 224 -23.22 13.74 -31.12
CA PHE A 224 -24.51 13.21 -31.54
C PHE A 224 -25.40 13.06 -30.32
N GLU A 225 -26.67 13.36 -30.54
CA GLU A 225 -27.75 13.08 -29.60
C GLU A 225 -28.69 12.09 -30.28
N SER A 226 -28.94 10.96 -29.64
CA SER A 226 -29.92 9.97 -30.09
C SER A 226 -31.35 10.49 -29.89
N GLU A 227 -32.34 9.87 -30.55
CA GLU A 227 -33.77 10.17 -30.28
C GLU A 227 -34.17 9.85 -28.82
N SER A 228 -33.39 9.04 -28.10
CA SER A 228 -33.56 8.76 -26.66
C SER A 228 -32.83 9.75 -25.73
N SER A 229 -32.35 10.89 -26.24
CA SER A 229 -31.59 11.91 -25.50
C SER A 229 -30.27 11.44 -24.88
N GLU A 230 -29.70 10.34 -25.38
CA GLU A 230 -28.35 9.92 -25.04
C GLU A 230 -27.34 10.65 -25.93
N GLN A 231 -26.40 11.36 -25.30
CA GLN A 231 -25.30 12.06 -25.96
C GLN A 231 -24.09 11.14 -26.12
N PHE A 232 -23.48 11.16 -27.29
CA PHE A 232 -22.25 10.43 -27.57
C PHE A 232 -21.38 11.22 -28.56
N TYR A 233 -20.06 11.04 -28.45
CA TYR A 233 -19.08 11.69 -29.32
C TYR A 233 -18.56 10.68 -30.33
N THR A 234 -18.51 11.05 -31.60
CA THR A 234 -17.85 10.25 -32.62
C THR A 234 -16.70 10.98 -33.28
N GLU A 235 -15.65 10.24 -33.60
CA GLU A 235 -14.57 10.66 -34.47
C GLU A 235 -14.84 10.09 -35.87
N ASN A 236 -15.05 10.99 -36.83
CA ASN A 236 -15.48 10.66 -38.18
C ASN A 236 -14.34 10.93 -39.16
N HIS A 237 -13.94 9.91 -39.91
CA HIS A 237 -12.90 10.00 -40.94
C HIS A 237 -13.55 9.99 -42.31
N TYR A 238 -13.45 11.11 -43.03
CA TYR A 238 -14.04 11.29 -44.35
C TYR A 238 -12.96 11.11 -45.42
N ASN A 239 -13.22 10.23 -46.38
CA ASN A 239 -12.25 9.87 -47.43
C ASN A 239 -12.93 9.83 -48.81
N PRO A 240 -12.38 10.45 -49.87
CA PRO A 240 -12.92 10.32 -51.23
C PRO A 240 -12.75 8.89 -51.77
N ILE A 241 -13.74 8.41 -52.53
CA ILE A 241 -13.62 7.21 -53.36
C ILE A 241 -13.20 7.66 -54.76
N THR A 242 -12.06 7.18 -55.22
CA THR A 242 -11.48 7.53 -56.52
C THR A 242 -11.39 6.32 -57.44
N THR A 243 -11.57 6.54 -58.74
CA THR A 243 -11.27 5.54 -59.79
C THR A 243 -9.78 5.55 -60.12
N GLU A 244 -9.33 4.57 -60.92
CA GLU A 244 -7.95 4.51 -61.43
C GLU A 244 -7.52 5.79 -62.16
N ASP A 245 -8.46 6.47 -62.84
CA ASP A 245 -8.25 7.76 -63.52
C ASP A 245 -8.30 8.99 -62.58
N ARG A 246 -8.28 8.77 -61.25
CA ARG A 246 -8.42 9.80 -60.20
C ARG A 246 -9.73 10.58 -60.23
N ALA A 247 -10.77 10.08 -60.92
CA ALA A 247 -12.08 10.68 -60.84
C ALA A 247 -12.74 10.31 -59.51
N ILE A 248 -13.28 11.31 -58.79
CA ILE A 248 -14.01 11.08 -57.54
C ILE A 248 -15.43 10.62 -57.87
N ILE A 249 -15.77 9.41 -57.43
CA ILE A 249 -17.08 8.78 -57.68
C ILE A 249 -17.96 8.74 -56.43
N GLY A 250 -17.41 9.06 -55.27
CA GLY A 250 -18.12 9.01 -54.00
C GLY A 250 -17.21 9.33 -52.82
N LEU A 251 -17.66 8.98 -51.62
CA LEU A 251 -16.89 9.12 -50.38
C LEU A 251 -17.15 7.93 -49.45
N THR A 252 -16.18 7.60 -48.59
CA THR A 252 -16.31 6.64 -47.50
C THR A 252 -16.14 7.37 -46.16
N VAL A 253 -16.99 7.07 -45.19
CA VAL A 253 -16.91 7.58 -43.82
C VAL A 253 -16.73 6.43 -42.85
N PHE A 254 -15.76 6.58 -41.95
CA PHE A 254 -15.56 5.71 -40.79
C PHE A 254 -15.93 6.49 -39.53
N LEU A 255 -16.86 5.98 -38.72
CA LEU A 255 -17.30 6.61 -37.48
C LEU A 255 -16.93 5.73 -36.31
N THR A 256 -16.17 6.30 -35.38
CA THR A 256 -15.75 5.63 -34.14
C THR A 256 -16.33 6.35 -32.94
N ASP A 257 -17.04 5.65 -32.06
CA ASP A 257 -17.53 6.20 -30.79
C ASP A 257 -16.35 6.41 -29.82
N ILE A 258 -16.12 7.67 -29.41
CA ILE A 258 -15.03 8.09 -28.53
C ILE A 258 -15.55 8.62 -27.18
N THR A 259 -16.82 8.42 -26.86
CA THR A 259 -17.48 8.98 -25.65
C THR A 259 -16.75 8.58 -24.38
N LYS A 260 -16.48 7.28 -24.21
CA LYS A 260 -15.73 6.76 -23.06
C LYS A 260 -14.32 7.33 -22.97
N ARG A 261 -13.66 7.51 -24.13
CA ARG A 261 -12.30 8.08 -24.18
C ARG A 261 -12.31 9.51 -23.65
N ARG A 262 -13.28 10.34 -24.08
CA ARG A 262 -13.40 11.73 -23.62
C ARG A 262 -13.71 11.83 -22.13
N GLN A 263 -14.64 11.02 -21.61
CA GLN A 263 -14.97 11.00 -20.18
C GLN A 263 -13.73 10.67 -19.33
N ILE A 264 -12.94 9.66 -19.72
CA ILE A 264 -11.71 9.30 -19.03
C ILE A 264 -10.67 10.44 -19.06
N GLU A 265 -10.53 11.13 -20.19
CA GLU A 265 -9.61 12.26 -20.31
C GLU A 265 -9.99 13.43 -19.39
N GLU A 266 -11.28 13.73 -19.28
CA GLU A 266 -11.80 14.77 -18.38
C GLU A 266 -11.63 14.40 -16.91
N ASP A 267 -11.99 13.17 -16.53
CA ASP A 267 -11.79 12.63 -15.18
C ASP A 267 -10.31 12.64 -14.77
N LEU A 268 -9.43 12.26 -15.71
CA LEU A 268 -7.99 12.26 -15.48
C LEU A 268 -7.47 13.68 -15.26
N LYS A 269 -7.95 14.65 -16.04
CA LYS A 269 -7.59 16.06 -15.87
C LYS A 269 -8.02 16.57 -14.48
N HIS A 270 -9.27 16.32 -14.08
CA HIS A 270 -9.76 16.69 -12.76
C HIS A 270 -8.96 16.03 -11.63
N THR A 271 -8.61 14.76 -11.77
CA THR A 271 -7.81 14.02 -10.78
C THR A 271 -6.40 14.61 -10.66
N ASN A 272 -5.78 14.97 -11.79
CA ASN A 272 -4.43 15.54 -11.82
C ASN A 272 -4.39 16.93 -11.18
N ASP A 273 -5.40 17.77 -11.42
CA ASP A 273 -5.50 19.09 -10.79
C ASP A 273 -5.64 18.95 -9.26
N ARG A 274 -6.47 18.03 -8.77
CA ARG A 274 -6.58 17.73 -7.32
C ARG A 274 -5.28 17.20 -6.72
N LEU A 275 -4.54 16.36 -7.45
CA LEU A 275 -3.24 15.85 -6.99
C LEU A 275 -2.22 16.98 -6.83
N ARG A 276 -2.20 17.96 -7.75
CA ARG A 276 -1.31 19.12 -7.65
C ARG A 276 -1.60 19.97 -6.41
N GLU A 277 -2.86 20.19 -6.08
CA GLU A 277 -3.26 20.90 -4.85
C GLU A 277 -2.75 20.18 -3.59
N HIS A 278 -2.94 18.85 -3.51
CA HIS A 278 -2.43 18.08 -2.38
C HIS A 278 -0.90 18.07 -2.27
N ILE A 279 -0.18 18.10 -3.39
CA ILE A 279 1.30 18.20 -3.38
C ILE A 279 1.74 19.55 -2.79
N ASP A 280 1.10 20.66 -3.18
CA ASP A 280 1.41 21.99 -2.63
C ASP A 280 1.08 22.09 -1.13
N GLU A 281 -0.08 21.58 -0.72
CA GLU A 281 -0.49 21.53 0.68
C GLU A 281 0.49 20.70 1.52
N ARG A 282 0.89 19.52 1.00
CA ARG A 282 1.90 18.68 1.65
C ARG A 282 3.24 19.40 1.81
N GLY A 283 3.69 20.14 0.80
CA GLY A 283 4.93 20.92 0.88
C GLY A 283 4.90 21.98 1.99
N LYS A 284 3.75 22.65 2.17
CA LYS A 284 3.55 23.62 3.28
C LYS A 284 3.60 22.95 4.64
N ILE A 285 2.97 21.77 4.78
CA ILE A 285 2.98 21.00 6.03
C ILE A 285 4.41 20.53 6.36
N GLU A 286 5.14 20.00 5.37
CA GLU A 286 6.53 19.54 5.58
C GLU A 286 7.46 20.70 6.01
N ALA A 287 7.32 21.88 5.41
CA ALA A 287 8.08 23.07 5.81
C ALA A 287 7.74 23.52 7.25
N ALA A 288 6.45 23.56 7.61
CA ALA A 288 6.02 23.92 8.96
C ALA A 288 6.50 22.90 10.01
N LEU A 289 6.46 21.61 9.67
CA LEU A 289 6.95 20.54 10.54
C LEU A 289 8.46 20.65 10.78
N LEU A 290 9.24 20.97 9.76
CA LEU A 290 10.69 21.18 9.90
C LEU A 290 10.98 22.35 10.86
N MET A 291 10.31 23.49 10.70
CA MET A 291 10.46 24.64 11.59
C MET A 291 10.07 24.32 13.04
N SER A 292 8.98 23.57 13.24
CA SER A 292 8.56 23.14 14.57
C SER A 292 9.57 22.20 15.22
N LYS A 293 10.20 21.30 14.44
CA LYS A 293 11.23 20.38 14.92
C LYS A 293 12.48 21.13 15.36
N GLU A 294 12.98 22.06 14.54
CA GLU A 294 14.16 22.87 14.89
C GLU A 294 13.92 23.72 16.15
N LYS A 295 12.72 24.27 16.31
CA LYS A 295 12.35 25.01 17.52
C LYS A 295 12.39 24.10 18.75
N ALA A 296 11.79 22.91 18.67
CA ALA A 296 11.77 21.95 19.77
C ALA A 296 13.18 21.49 20.17
N GLU A 297 14.08 21.28 19.20
CA GLU A 297 15.48 20.93 19.48
C GLU A 297 16.20 22.04 20.25
N ARG A 298 16.05 23.32 19.86
CA ARG A 298 16.66 24.46 20.56
C ARG A 298 16.12 24.62 21.99
N GLU A 299 14.82 24.45 22.18
CA GLU A 299 14.20 24.51 23.51
C GLU A 299 14.73 23.39 24.42
N ARG A 300 14.88 22.17 23.88
CA ARG A 300 15.47 21.03 24.60
C ARG A 300 16.92 21.30 25.02
N GLU A 301 17.76 21.78 24.11
CA GLU A 301 19.18 22.09 24.42
C GLU A 301 19.31 23.17 25.51
N THR A 302 18.44 24.18 25.45
CA THR A 302 18.39 25.24 26.46
C THR A 302 17.99 24.68 27.83
N ALA A 303 16.96 23.82 27.87
CA ALA A 303 16.50 23.18 29.10
C ALA A 303 17.56 22.24 29.70
N GLU A 304 18.24 21.45 28.87
CA GLU A 304 19.33 20.57 29.32
C GLU A 304 20.50 21.37 29.91
N THR A 305 20.87 22.47 29.26
CA THR A 305 21.93 23.36 29.75
C THR A 305 21.54 24.01 31.08
N ALA A 306 20.28 24.45 31.23
CA ALA A 306 19.77 25.02 32.47
C ALA A 306 19.74 23.97 33.61
N ASN A 307 19.25 22.77 33.34
CA ASN A 307 19.22 21.66 34.31
C ASN A 307 20.62 21.25 34.77
N LYS A 308 21.60 21.23 33.86
CA LYS A 308 22.99 20.97 34.21
C LYS A 308 23.54 22.02 35.18
N LYS A 309 23.33 23.30 34.90
CA LYS A 309 23.76 24.41 35.78
C LYS A 309 23.09 24.34 37.16
N LEU A 310 21.79 24.04 37.21
CA LEU A 310 21.08 23.86 38.49
C LEU A 310 21.64 22.68 39.28
N THR A 311 21.89 21.55 38.62
CA THR A 311 22.46 20.36 39.24
C THR A 311 23.86 20.64 39.81
N ASP A 312 24.70 21.35 39.07
CA ASP A 312 26.05 21.73 39.53
C ASP A 312 25.97 22.66 40.76
N SER A 313 25.00 23.59 40.79
CA SER A 313 24.76 24.46 41.96
C SER A 313 24.29 23.67 43.19
N ILE A 314 23.43 22.66 43.01
CA ILE A 314 22.95 21.83 44.13
C ILE A 314 24.07 20.91 44.63
N ARG A 315 24.93 20.39 43.75
CA ARG A 315 26.13 19.63 44.14
C ARG A 315 27.09 20.48 44.96
N TYR A 316 27.25 21.75 44.62
CA TYR A 316 28.03 22.67 45.43
C TYR A 316 27.40 22.87 46.83
N ALA A 317 26.08 23.01 46.92
CA ALA A 317 25.38 23.05 48.20
C ALA A 317 25.58 21.77 49.03
N GLN A 318 25.62 20.60 48.38
CA GLN A 318 25.95 19.32 49.04
C GLN A 318 27.34 19.33 49.66
N MET A 319 28.34 19.91 49.00
CA MET A 319 29.69 20.04 49.57
C MET A 319 29.65 20.88 50.86
N ILE A 320 28.89 21.99 50.85
CA ILE A 320 28.70 22.83 52.04
C ILE A 320 28.01 22.04 53.15
N GLN A 321 26.87 21.40 52.87
CA GLN A 321 26.12 20.63 53.86
C GLN A 321 26.96 19.48 54.45
N SER A 322 27.69 18.76 53.60
CA SER A 322 28.55 17.64 54.04
C SER A 322 29.67 18.10 54.97
N SER A 323 30.13 19.35 54.85
CA SER A 323 31.14 19.94 55.76
C SER A 323 30.60 20.26 57.15
N LEU A 324 29.26 20.33 57.31
CA LEU A 324 28.60 20.53 58.61
C LEU A 324 28.40 19.22 59.38
N LEU A 325 28.43 18.07 58.68
CA LEU A 325 28.30 16.76 59.31
C LEU A 325 29.55 16.44 60.13
N PRO A 326 29.40 15.76 61.27
CA PRO A 326 30.52 15.48 62.14
C PRO A 326 31.43 14.43 61.52
N ASN A 327 32.74 14.58 61.75
CA ASN A 327 33.73 13.62 61.28
C ASN A 327 33.68 12.34 62.16
N PRO A 328 33.35 11.16 61.59
CA PRO A 328 33.27 9.92 62.35
C PRO A 328 34.57 9.55 63.08
N GLU A 329 35.72 9.91 62.52
CA GLU A 329 37.03 9.64 63.15
C GLU A 329 37.23 10.48 64.42
N ASN A 330 36.76 11.72 64.42
CA ASN A 330 36.78 12.56 65.63
C ASN A 330 35.83 12.00 66.69
N ILE A 331 34.68 11.47 66.27
CA ILE A 331 33.70 10.91 67.20
C ILE A 331 34.20 9.62 67.84
N LYS A 332 34.84 8.73 67.07
CA LYS A 332 35.43 7.48 67.57
C LYS A 332 36.46 7.69 68.68
N GLY A 333 37.14 8.84 68.72
CA GLY A 333 38.09 9.18 69.78
C GLY A 333 37.45 9.24 71.18
N PHE A 334 36.19 9.62 71.26
CA PHE A 334 35.44 9.74 72.52
C PHE A 334 34.39 8.64 72.67
N LEU A 335 33.82 8.19 71.56
CA LEU A 335 32.81 7.16 71.51
C LEU A 335 33.19 6.11 70.47
N SER A 336 34.13 5.26 70.88
CA SER A 336 34.74 4.22 70.05
C SER A 336 33.75 3.21 69.48
N ASP A 337 32.66 2.96 70.20
CA ASP A 337 31.60 2.03 69.82
C ASP A 337 30.39 2.80 69.25
N SER A 338 30.53 3.28 68.01
CA SER A 338 29.47 4.01 67.30
C SER A 338 29.42 3.76 65.78
N PHE A 339 28.27 4.06 65.18
CA PHE A 339 28.11 4.24 63.75
C PHE A 339 27.16 5.40 63.42
N PHE A 340 27.30 5.93 62.22
CA PHE A 340 26.47 7.00 61.67
C PHE A 340 25.99 6.58 60.28
N ILE A 341 24.70 6.74 60.01
CA ILE A 341 24.07 6.61 58.70
C ILE A 341 23.44 7.96 58.41
N TRP A 342 23.83 8.56 57.28
CA TRP A 342 23.18 9.74 56.73
C TRP A 342 23.00 9.52 55.24
N LYS A 343 21.75 9.52 54.79
CA LYS A 343 21.38 9.31 53.39
C LYS A 343 20.29 10.32 53.02
N PRO A 344 20.63 11.43 52.36
CA PRO A 344 19.64 12.34 51.86
C PRO A 344 18.80 11.67 50.76
N ARG A 345 17.55 12.10 50.63
CA ARG A 345 16.60 11.68 49.60
C ARG A 345 16.99 12.19 48.23
N ASP A 346 17.34 13.49 48.18
CA ASP A 346 17.84 14.17 46.99
C ASP A 346 19.38 14.33 47.09
N ILE A 347 19.98 15.25 46.33
CA ILE A 347 21.43 15.56 46.42
C ILE A 347 21.79 16.16 47.79
N VAL A 348 20.84 16.86 48.42
CA VAL A 348 20.91 17.46 49.75
C VAL A 348 19.64 17.13 50.52
N GLY A 349 19.69 17.13 51.86
CA GLY A 349 18.56 16.77 52.73
C GLY A 349 18.22 17.85 53.77
N GLY A 350 17.14 17.67 54.53
CA GLY A 350 16.83 18.39 55.77
C GLY A 350 17.42 17.71 57.01
N ASP A 351 17.67 16.41 56.94
CA ASP A 351 18.30 15.65 58.01
C ASP A 351 19.77 16.01 58.24
N PHE A 352 20.19 16.04 59.50
CA PHE A 352 21.61 16.05 59.84
C PHE A 352 21.91 15.50 61.23
N ILE A 353 23.19 15.26 61.45
CA ILE A 353 23.75 14.81 62.72
C ILE A 353 24.56 15.97 63.28
N PHE A 354 24.42 16.24 64.58
CA PHE A 354 25.22 17.21 65.29
C PHE A 354 25.94 16.54 66.46
N THR A 355 27.23 16.83 66.62
CA THR A 355 28.00 16.41 67.80
C THR A 355 28.87 17.54 68.29
N ASP A 356 29.01 17.66 69.61
CA ASP A 356 29.88 18.65 70.24
C ASP A 356 30.46 18.09 71.56
N TRP A 357 31.62 18.60 71.95
CA TRP A 357 32.43 18.07 73.06
C TRP A 357 32.69 19.15 74.08
N PHE A 358 32.49 18.83 75.35
CA PHE A 358 32.72 19.71 76.48
C PHE A 358 33.54 18.98 77.53
N ASP A 359 34.11 19.73 78.48
CA ASP A 359 34.92 19.15 79.56
C ASP A 359 34.13 18.13 80.39
N ASP A 360 32.80 18.30 80.50
CA ASP A 360 31.92 17.47 81.32
C ASP A 360 31.14 16.41 80.52
N GLY A 361 31.23 16.38 79.19
CA GLY A 361 30.47 15.41 78.40
C GLY A 361 30.44 15.60 76.88
N LEU A 362 29.68 14.72 76.24
CA LEU A 362 29.47 14.66 74.79
C LEU A 362 27.99 14.91 74.47
N LEU A 363 27.72 15.85 73.57
CA LEU A 363 26.39 16.07 73.01
C LEU A 363 26.26 15.37 71.65
N ILE A 364 25.22 14.56 71.47
CA ILE A 364 24.87 13.94 70.19
C ILE A 364 23.42 14.26 69.87
N ALA A 365 23.15 14.72 68.66
CA ALA A 365 21.80 14.98 68.18
C ALA A 365 21.56 14.41 66.78
N VAL A 366 20.35 13.86 66.59
CA VAL A 366 19.75 13.58 65.28
C VAL A 366 18.64 14.60 65.07
N ILE A 367 18.65 15.27 63.93
CA ILE A 367 17.71 16.34 63.63
C ILE A 367 17.13 16.13 62.24
N ASP A 368 15.82 16.24 62.17
CA ASP A 368 14.98 16.11 60.99
C ASP A 368 14.30 17.46 60.75
N CYS A 369 14.70 18.16 59.69
CA CYS A 369 14.14 19.48 59.39
C CYS A 369 13.00 19.37 58.39
N THR A 370 12.05 20.32 58.43
CA THR A 370 10.97 20.37 57.44
C THR A 370 11.51 20.35 56.01
N GLY A 371 11.01 19.41 55.23
CA GLY A 371 11.26 19.30 53.80
C GLY A 371 12.61 18.67 53.48
N HIS A 372 12.77 18.30 52.22
CA HIS A 372 13.97 17.68 51.67
C HIS A 372 14.55 18.56 50.55
N GLY A 373 15.69 18.19 49.99
CA GLY A 373 16.29 18.95 48.91
C GLY A 373 16.75 20.34 49.39
N VAL A 374 16.68 21.34 48.50
CA VAL A 374 17.26 22.67 48.77
C VAL A 374 16.65 23.37 50.00
N PRO A 375 15.31 23.41 50.20
CA PRO A 375 14.72 24.01 51.40
C PRO A 375 15.16 23.33 52.70
N GLY A 376 15.18 21.99 52.72
CA GLY A 376 15.68 21.22 53.87
C GLY A 376 17.13 21.56 54.19
N ALA A 377 17.98 21.69 53.17
CA ALA A 377 19.39 22.02 53.36
C ALA A 377 19.60 23.41 53.99
N PHE A 378 18.77 24.41 53.66
CA PHE A 378 18.81 25.71 54.34
C PHE A 378 18.40 25.58 55.81
N MET A 379 17.39 24.76 56.11
CA MET A 379 16.97 24.49 57.50
C MET A 379 18.08 23.79 58.30
N THR A 380 18.77 22.82 57.71
CA THR A 380 19.95 22.18 58.31
C THR A 380 21.01 23.23 58.70
N ILE A 381 21.29 24.20 57.83
CA ILE A 381 22.27 25.27 58.10
C ILE A 381 21.81 26.13 59.29
N ILE A 382 20.55 26.59 59.27
CA ILE A 382 19.98 27.42 60.35
C ILE A 382 20.03 26.66 61.68
N ALA A 383 19.61 25.40 61.68
CA ALA A 383 19.57 24.57 62.87
C ALA A 383 20.98 24.29 63.41
N SER A 384 21.94 23.96 62.53
CA SER A 384 23.33 23.68 62.92
C SER A 384 24.02 24.91 63.54
N PHE A 385 23.85 26.10 62.96
CA PHE A 385 24.35 27.34 63.57
C PHE A 385 23.61 27.69 64.87
N GLY A 386 22.31 27.43 64.94
CA GLY A 386 21.51 27.56 66.16
C GLY A 386 22.09 26.73 67.31
N LEU A 387 22.37 25.45 67.05
CA LEU A 387 22.98 24.56 68.04
C LEU A 387 24.34 25.05 68.49
N LYS A 388 25.26 25.37 67.56
CA LYS A 388 26.59 25.91 67.93
C LYS A 388 26.51 27.17 68.78
N LYS A 389 25.55 28.06 68.50
CA LYS A 389 25.32 29.26 69.30
C LYS A 389 24.83 28.91 70.71
N ILE A 390 23.91 27.97 70.85
CA ILE A 390 23.37 27.55 72.14
C ILE A 390 24.43 26.85 72.98
N THR A 391 25.13 25.89 72.39
CA THR A 391 26.05 25.02 73.11
C THR A 391 27.34 25.75 73.47
N GLY A 392 27.96 26.43 72.50
CA GLY A 392 29.21 27.16 72.73
C GLY A 392 29.03 28.59 73.25
N GLY A 393 28.07 29.33 72.68
CA GLY A 393 27.90 30.77 72.98
C GLY A 393 27.08 31.05 74.23
N GLU A 394 26.00 30.29 74.45
CA GLU A 394 25.12 30.43 75.62
C GLU A 394 25.46 29.43 76.75
N GLY A 395 26.23 28.39 76.47
CA GLY A 395 26.71 27.42 77.45
C GLY A 395 25.65 26.43 77.95
N PHE A 396 24.58 26.21 77.19
CA PHE A 396 23.56 25.21 77.56
C PHE A 396 23.97 23.82 77.08
N HIS A 397 24.22 22.90 78.01
CA HIS A 397 24.58 21.52 77.70
C HIS A 397 23.42 20.52 77.94
N THR A 398 22.34 20.92 78.62
CA THR A 398 21.21 20.02 78.93
C THR A 398 20.22 19.91 77.76
N PRO A 399 19.86 18.68 77.31
CA PRO A 399 19.03 18.46 76.12
C PRO A 399 17.69 19.20 76.09
N ASP A 400 16.96 19.25 77.21
CA ASP A 400 15.66 19.93 77.30
C ASP A 400 15.78 21.45 77.14
N GLN A 401 16.85 22.05 77.68
CA GLN A 401 17.11 23.48 77.51
C GLN A 401 17.58 23.80 76.10
N ILE A 402 18.38 22.92 75.49
CA ILE A 402 18.78 23.05 74.08
C ILE A 402 17.55 23.03 73.18
N LEU A 403 16.63 22.08 73.34
CA LEU A 403 15.39 22.02 72.54
C LEU A 403 14.51 23.25 72.74
N LYS A 404 14.34 23.70 74.00
CA LYS A 404 13.58 24.92 74.31
C LYS A 404 14.18 26.14 73.62
N ARG A 405 15.51 26.27 73.67
CA ARG A 405 16.21 27.41 73.10
C ARG A 405 16.24 27.35 71.57
N MET A 406 16.40 26.17 70.99
CA MET A 406 16.26 25.92 69.55
C MET A 406 14.87 26.32 69.06
N ASN A 407 13.81 26.00 69.82
CA ASN A 407 12.44 26.35 69.47
C ASN A 407 12.26 27.86 69.35
N PHE A 408 12.82 28.62 70.30
CA PHE A 408 12.84 30.08 70.23
C PHE A 408 13.67 30.59 69.04
N LEU A 409 14.91 30.10 68.86
CA LEU A 409 15.83 30.60 67.84
C LEU A 409 15.32 30.32 66.42
N VAL A 410 14.87 29.11 66.11
CA VAL A 410 14.36 28.76 64.78
C VAL A 410 13.10 29.59 64.48
N LYS A 411 12.17 29.66 65.43
CA LYS A 411 10.91 30.40 65.26
C LYS A 411 11.15 31.89 64.99
N THR A 412 12.02 32.54 65.76
CA THR A 412 12.32 33.98 65.61
C THR A 412 13.21 34.28 64.40
N THR A 413 14.16 33.39 64.06
CA THR A 413 14.99 33.54 62.86
C THR A 413 14.16 33.51 61.58
N LEU A 414 13.15 32.64 61.55
CA LEU A 414 12.21 32.51 60.42
C LEU A 414 10.98 33.42 60.54
N GLN A 415 10.94 34.28 61.58
CA GLN A 415 9.82 35.19 61.86
C GLN A 415 8.46 34.49 62.02
N GLN A 416 8.47 33.21 62.40
CA GLN A 416 7.29 32.35 62.55
C GLN A 416 6.49 32.62 63.83
N ASP A 417 6.96 33.55 64.65
CA ASP A 417 6.28 34.17 65.77
C ASP A 417 5.44 35.41 65.38
N THR A 418 5.43 35.77 64.09
CA THR A 418 4.69 36.94 63.57
C THR A 418 3.52 36.54 62.66
N GLU A 419 2.53 37.44 62.49
CA GLU A 419 1.37 37.22 61.60
C GLU A 419 1.74 37.16 60.10
N TYR A 420 2.89 37.72 59.70
CA TYR A 420 3.33 37.80 58.30
C TYR A 420 4.30 36.67 57.90
N ALA A 421 4.51 35.68 58.78
CA ALA A 421 5.38 34.55 58.49
C ALA A 421 5.01 33.86 57.17
N LEU A 422 5.95 33.82 56.21
CA LEU A 422 5.69 33.28 54.87
C LEU A 422 5.81 31.75 54.80
N SER A 423 6.51 31.13 55.75
CA SER A 423 6.70 29.67 55.81
C SER A 423 6.38 29.11 57.20
N ASP A 424 6.17 27.79 57.28
CA ASP A 424 5.88 27.04 58.50
C ASP A 424 6.87 25.87 58.62
N ASP A 425 8.14 26.23 58.72
CA ASP A 425 9.28 25.33 58.77
C ASP A 425 9.78 25.14 60.19
N GLY A 426 10.29 23.96 60.50
CA GLY A 426 10.73 23.63 61.83
C GLY A 426 11.62 22.40 61.77
N LEU A 427 11.74 21.75 62.92
CA LEU A 427 12.49 20.52 63.03
C LEU A 427 11.93 19.62 64.14
N ASP A 428 12.16 18.34 63.96
CA ASP A 428 12.09 17.31 64.97
C ASP A 428 13.53 16.91 65.36
N ALA A 429 13.74 16.55 66.61
CA ALA A 429 15.09 16.36 67.13
C ALA A 429 15.12 15.35 68.28
N ALA A 430 16.17 14.53 68.31
CA ALA A 430 16.53 13.69 69.44
C ALA A 430 17.93 14.12 69.91
N ILE A 431 18.04 14.55 71.17
CA ILE A 431 19.29 15.08 71.73
C ILE A 431 19.67 14.28 72.97
N CYS A 432 20.89 13.77 72.98
CA CYS A 432 21.51 13.10 74.12
C CYS A 432 22.73 13.91 74.60
N PHE A 433 22.83 14.12 75.92
CA PHE A 433 24.05 14.58 76.56
C PHE A 433 24.59 13.48 77.46
N ILE A 434 25.82 13.05 77.18
CA ILE A 434 26.47 11.90 77.79
C ILE A 434 27.56 12.43 78.69
N LYS A 435 27.55 12.03 79.96
CA LYS A 435 28.61 12.30 80.92
C LYS A 435 29.33 11.00 81.27
N PRO A 436 30.47 10.69 80.62
CA PRO A 436 31.14 9.41 80.81
C PRO A 436 31.61 9.16 82.25
N GLU A 437 32.10 10.21 82.93
CA GLU A 437 32.58 10.10 84.32
C GLU A 437 31.45 9.80 85.31
N GLU A 438 30.29 10.44 85.13
CA GLU A 438 29.09 10.22 85.93
C GLU A 438 28.34 8.94 85.54
N LYS A 439 28.69 8.34 84.39
CA LYS A 439 27.96 7.24 83.75
C LYS A 439 26.47 7.57 83.58
N THR A 440 26.16 8.78 83.15
CA THR A 440 24.79 9.22 82.91
C THR A 440 24.60 9.66 81.47
N LEU A 441 23.43 9.33 80.93
CA LEU A 441 22.93 9.84 79.65
C LEU A 441 21.64 10.60 79.92
N THR A 442 21.60 11.87 79.57
CA THR A 442 20.38 12.67 79.60
C THR A 442 19.84 12.77 78.18
N PHE A 443 18.54 12.56 78.00
CA PHE A 443 17.84 12.61 76.73
C PHE A 443 16.64 13.56 76.78
N ALA A 444 16.46 14.33 75.71
CA ALA A 444 15.20 15.01 75.41
C ALA A 444 14.92 14.89 73.91
N GLY A 445 13.65 14.74 73.54
CA GLY A 445 13.23 14.60 72.16
C GLY A 445 12.03 15.48 71.82
N ALA A 446 12.08 16.11 70.66
CA ALA A 446 10.95 16.71 69.96
C ALA A 446 10.52 15.75 68.84
N ARG A 447 9.45 15.00 69.08
CA ARG A 447 8.89 13.88 68.29
C ARG A 447 9.80 12.67 68.08
N LEU A 448 11.09 12.86 67.86
CA LEU A 448 12.03 11.77 67.66
C LEU A 448 12.28 11.01 68.99
N PRO A 449 12.20 9.67 68.98
CA PRO A 449 12.44 8.84 70.16
C PRO A 449 13.92 8.44 70.31
N LEU A 450 14.28 8.06 71.53
CA LEU A 450 15.51 7.31 71.82
C LEU A 450 15.16 5.83 72.00
N PHE A 451 15.77 4.96 71.20
CA PHE A 451 15.74 3.52 71.39
C PHE A 451 16.98 3.10 72.16
N TYR A 452 16.87 2.17 73.10
CA TYR A 452 18.04 1.57 73.72
C TYR A 452 17.81 0.12 74.10
N VAL A 453 18.87 -0.67 74.07
CA VAL A 453 18.87 -2.07 74.45
C VAL A 453 19.55 -2.21 75.81
N SER A 454 18.82 -2.81 76.74
CA SER A 454 19.26 -3.09 78.11
C SER A 454 18.70 -4.47 78.48
N GLU A 455 19.55 -5.34 79.05
CA GLU A 455 19.17 -6.70 79.45
C GLU A 455 18.61 -7.57 78.29
N GLY A 456 18.98 -7.25 77.05
CA GLY A 456 18.50 -7.96 75.85
C GLY A 456 17.12 -7.55 75.35
N GLU A 457 16.47 -6.56 75.97
CA GLU A 457 15.20 -5.99 75.53
C GLU A 457 15.37 -4.56 74.99
N VAL A 458 14.58 -4.20 73.98
CA VAL A 458 14.56 -2.84 73.43
C VAL A 458 13.54 -2.01 74.21
N LYS A 459 14.01 -0.92 74.81
CA LYS A 459 13.21 0.11 75.46
C LYS A 459 13.17 1.36 74.57
N VAL A 460 12.08 2.11 74.65
CA VAL A 460 11.86 3.32 73.84
C VAL A 460 11.45 4.47 74.76
N ILE A 461 12.22 5.55 74.74
CA ILE A 461 11.82 6.83 75.34
C ILE A 461 11.27 7.69 74.21
N LYS A 462 9.97 7.99 74.28
CA LYS A 462 9.31 8.83 73.28
C LYS A 462 9.71 10.29 73.50
N GLY A 463 9.98 11.00 72.41
CA GLY A 463 10.02 12.46 72.43
C GLY A 463 8.64 13.05 72.71
N ASP A 464 8.60 14.30 73.15
CA ASP A 464 7.38 15.07 73.27
C ASP A 464 6.73 15.26 71.91
N ARG A 465 5.40 15.37 71.86
CA ARG A 465 4.67 15.59 70.59
C ARG A 465 4.94 16.96 69.96
N GLN A 466 5.51 17.89 70.74
CA GLN A 466 5.82 19.24 70.33
C GLN A 466 7.07 19.23 69.45
N SER A 467 6.95 19.75 68.23
CA SER A 467 8.08 20.02 67.34
C SER A 467 8.69 21.39 67.62
N VAL A 468 9.87 21.65 67.07
CA VAL A 468 10.67 22.86 67.26
C VAL A 468 10.46 23.83 66.10
N GLY A 469 10.32 25.13 66.39
CA GLY A 469 10.39 26.21 65.39
C GLY A 469 9.09 26.56 64.68
N TYR A 470 8.22 25.59 64.38
CA TYR A 470 6.95 25.77 63.63
C TYR A 470 6.06 26.92 64.16
N LYS A 471 5.19 27.49 63.32
CA LYS A 471 4.24 28.56 63.72
C LYS A 471 3.38 28.18 64.92
N ARG A 472 2.89 26.94 64.93
CA ARG A 472 2.04 26.41 66.01
C ARG A 472 2.83 25.93 67.24
N SER A 473 4.16 25.95 67.20
CA SER A 473 4.94 25.57 68.38
C SER A 473 4.79 26.59 69.49
N ASP A 474 4.51 26.12 70.69
CA ASP A 474 4.54 26.97 71.88
C ASP A 474 6.01 27.28 72.22
N VAL A 475 6.38 28.56 72.14
CA VAL A 475 7.74 29.04 72.41
C VAL A 475 8.19 28.78 73.86
N ASN A 476 7.23 28.65 74.78
CA ASN A 476 7.48 28.42 76.19
C ASN A 476 7.36 26.94 76.60
N PHE A 477 7.17 26.04 75.62
CA PHE A 477 7.06 24.61 75.88
C PHE A 477 8.28 24.09 76.65
N LYS A 478 8.03 23.26 77.66
CA LYS A 478 9.06 22.62 78.48
C LYS A 478 9.18 21.17 78.03
N PHE A 479 10.29 20.85 77.39
CA PHE A 479 10.59 19.49 76.95
C PHE A 479 10.91 18.59 78.14
N SER A 480 10.46 17.34 78.05
CA SER A 480 10.70 16.30 79.02
C SER A 480 12.16 15.86 78.95
N SER A 481 12.83 15.84 80.10
CA SER A 481 14.22 15.39 80.24
C SER A 481 14.26 14.05 80.94
N HIS A 482 15.03 13.10 80.40
CA HIS A 482 15.12 11.73 80.89
C HIS A 482 16.58 11.36 81.15
N THR A 483 16.92 11.07 82.40
CA THR A 483 18.27 10.61 82.77
C THR A 483 18.29 9.09 82.90
N ILE A 484 19.28 8.47 82.25
CA ILE A 484 19.52 7.03 82.22
C ILE A 484 20.91 6.79 82.80
N ASN A 485 21.03 5.83 83.72
CA ASN A 485 22.33 5.36 84.18
C ASN A 485 22.91 4.39 83.13
N ILE A 486 24.13 4.65 82.70
CA ILE A 486 24.84 3.88 81.69
C ILE A 486 25.44 2.65 82.35
N GLU A 487 25.00 1.47 81.89
CA GLU A 487 25.57 0.19 82.28
C GLU A 487 26.35 -0.44 81.11
N PRO A 488 27.43 -1.19 81.38
CA PRO A 488 28.18 -1.89 80.34
C PRO A 488 27.29 -2.78 79.48
N GLY A 489 27.43 -2.67 78.16
CA GLY A 489 26.65 -3.44 77.19
C GLY A 489 25.30 -2.83 76.80
N MET A 490 24.94 -1.66 77.34
CA MET A 490 23.82 -0.87 76.79
C MET A 490 24.18 -0.30 75.42
N VAL A 491 23.20 -0.33 74.50
CA VAL A 491 23.32 0.23 73.15
C VAL A 491 22.16 1.17 72.88
N PHE A 492 22.43 2.34 72.35
CA PHE A 492 21.49 3.42 72.10
C PHE A 492 21.37 3.70 70.60
N TYR A 493 20.17 4.04 70.15
CA TYR A 493 19.88 4.40 68.76
C TYR A 493 18.95 5.60 68.67
N MET A 494 19.30 6.54 67.81
CA MET A 494 18.46 7.68 67.41
C MET A 494 18.30 7.64 65.89
N LEU A 495 17.09 7.89 65.40
CA LEU A 495 16.80 7.91 63.96
C LEU A 495 15.67 8.88 63.61
N THR A 496 15.71 9.35 62.37
CA THR A 496 14.65 10.14 61.75
C THR A 496 13.55 9.23 61.20
N ASP A 497 12.40 9.81 60.85
CA ASP A 497 11.25 9.01 60.47
C ASP A 497 11.43 8.34 59.09
N GLY A 498 12.30 8.86 58.22
CA GLY A 498 12.54 8.30 56.89
C GLY A 498 12.97 6.83 56.88
N PHE A 499 13.61 6.33 57.96
CA PHE A 499 13.88 4.89 58.08
C PHE A 499 12.60 4.08 58.29
N ILE A 500 11.75 4.49 59.24
CA ILE A 500 10.52 3.76 59.62
C ILE A 500 9.40 3.95 58.58
N ASP A 501 9.38 5.10 57.91
CA ASP A 501 8.34 5.46 56.95
C ASP A 501 8.64 5.01 55.52
N GLN A 502 9.83 4.43 55.28
CA GLN A 502 10.15 3.82 53.99
C GLN A 502 9.14 2.74 53.62
N VAL A 503 8.48 2.96 52.49
CA VAL A 503 7.51 2.01 51.93
C VAL A 503 8.23 0.93 51.12
N GLY A 504 7.78 -0.30 51.28
CA GLY A 504 8.25 -1.42 50.49
C GLY A 504 7.80 -2.78 51.02
N GLY A 505 8.58 -3.81 50.69
CA GLY A 505 8.21 -5.22 50.88
C GLY A 505 7.07 -5.65 49.96
N LYS A 506 6.64 -6.93 50.09
CA LYS A 506 5.64 -7.54 49.21
C LYS A 506 4.26 -6.84 49.21
N ASN A 507 3.93 -6.13 50.28
CA ASN A 507 2.62 -5.50 50.48
C ASN A 507 2.66 -3.97 50.42
N SER A 508 3.79 -3.37 49.99
CA SER A 508 3.98 -1.92 49.96
C SER A 508 3.62 -1.23 51.29
N LEU A 509 4.11 -1.80 52.39
CA LEU A 509 3.89 -1.28 53.75
C LEU A 509 5.12 -0.49 54.20
N ARG A 510 4.90 0.43 55.15
CA ARG A 510 6.01 1.09 55.87
C ARG A 510 6.89 0.05 56.57
N PHE A 511 8.18 0.35 56.74
CA PHE A 511 9.11 -0.48 57.50
C PHE A 511 8.57 -0.66 58.92
N GLY A 512 8.21 0.47 59.56
CA GLY A 512 7.49 0.54 60.82
C GLY A 512 8.35 0.24 62.04
N THR A 513 7.94 0.81 63.17
CA THR A 513 8.66 0.70 64.45
C THR A 513 8.80 -0.74 64.93
N LYS A 514 7.79 -1.61 64.72
CA LYS A 514 7.83 -2.99 65.19
C LYS A 514 8.99 -3.79 64.56
N LYS A 515 9.13 -3.72 63.23
CA LYS A 515 10.23 -4.39 62.52
C LYS A 515 11.59 -3.82 62.94
N LEU A 516 11.66 -2.49 63.12
CA LEU A 516 12.89 -1.85 63.59
C LEU A 516 13.28 -2.35 64.98
N THR A 517 12.35 -2.40 65.93
CA THR A 517 12.60 -2.92 67.28
C THR A 517 13.10 -4.37 67.24
N GLU A 518 12.49 -5.24 66.43
CA GLU A 518 12.95 -6.62 66.25
C GLU A 518 14.37 -6.68 65.66
N LEU A 519 14.66 -5.83 64.68
CA LEU A 519 15.96 -5.73 64.03
C LEU A 519 17.06 -5.25 64.99
N LEU A 520 16.80 -4.22 65.79
CA LEU A 520 17.73 -3.72 66.81
C LEU A 520 17.97 -4.77 67.90
N LYS A 521 16.90 -5.43 68.38
CA LYS A 521 16.99 -6.48 69.40
C LYS A 521 17.90 -7.63 68.97
N ALA A 522 17.74 -8.09 67.73
CA ALA A 522 18.48 -9.24 67.20
C ALA A 522 19.98 -8.95 66.99
N ASN A 523 20.36 -7.68 66.81
CA ASN A 523 21.70 -7.31 66.32
C ASN A 523 22.51 -6.43 67.28
N SER A 524 21.94 -5.99 68.41
CA SER A 524 22.59 -5.09 69.38
C SER A 524 23.93 -5.59 69.95
N LYS A 525 24.18 -6.91 69.96
CA LYS A 525 25.44 -7.50 70.42
C LYS A 525 26.53 -7.58 69.33
N GLN A 526 26.20 -7.26 68.08
CA GLN A 526 27.19 -7.25 67.00
C GLN A 526 28.08 -6.01 67.10
N PRO A 527 29.31 -6.03 66.54
CA PRO A 527 30.11 -4.82 66.37
C PRO A 527 29.33 -3.71 65.65
N PHE A 528 29.51 -2.45 66.02
CA PHE A 528 28.74 -1.32 65.50
C PHE A 528 28.81 -1.17 63.98
N ASP A 529 29.97 -1.43 63.35
CA ASP A 529 30.08 -1.47 61.89
C ASP A 529 29.17 -2.54 61.26
N LYS A 530 29.06 -3.72 61.88
CA LYS A 530 28.14 -4.76 61.41
C LYS A 530 26.68 -4.38 61.63
N GLN A 531 26.36 -3.71 62.75
CA GLN A 531 25.01 -3.21 62.99
C GLN A 531 24.59 -2.20 61.92
N ARG A 532 25.48 -1.26 61.58
CA ARG A 532 25.28 -0.29 60.48
C ARG A 532 24.96 -1.01 59.18
N ASP A 533 25.78 -1.98 58.79
CA ASP A 533 25.63 -2.68 57.52
C ASP A 533 24.33 -3.51 57.47
N ILE A 534 23.94 -4.10 58.61
CA ILE A 534 22.66 -4.82 58.75
C ILE A 534 21.47 -3.87 58.59
N LEU A 535 21.50 -2.68 59.22
CA LEU A 535 20.45 -1.68 59.07
C LEU A 535 20.33 -1.18 57.64
N ILE A 536 21.45 -0.87 56.99
CA ILE A 536 21.48 -0.44 55.58
C ILE A 536 20.92 -1.53 54.68
N LYS A 537 21.32 -2.78 54.90
CA LYS A 537 20.85 -3.93 54.13
C LYS A 537 19.34 -4.13 54.31
N ALA A 538 18.85 -4.17 55.55
CA ALA A 538 17.44 -4.34 55.84
C ALA A 538 16.58 -3.21 55.24
N TYR A 539 17.05 -1.97 55.32
CA TYR A 539 16.40 -0.82 54.69
C TYR A 539 16.30 -0.99 53.16
N ASN A 540 17.42 -1.30 52.50
CA ASN A 540 17.46 -1.47 51.04
C ASN A 540 16.62 -2.66 50.57
N GLU A 541 16.66 -3.79 51.29
CA GLU A 541 15.86 -4.99 50.99
C GLU A 541 14.36 -4.72 51.16
N HIS A 542 13.97 -3.99 52.21
CA HIS A 542 12.57 -3.59 52.38
C HIS A 542 12.15 -2.61 51.28
N ARG A 543 12.96 -1.60 50.96
CA ARG A 543 12.67 -0.62 49.89
C ARG A 543 12.47 -1.30 48.52
N GLY A 544 13.38 -2.18 48.11
CA GLY A 544 13.39 -2.71 46.75
C GLY A 544 13.51 -1.59 45.71
N GLU A 545 12.59 -1.59 44.73
CA GLU A 545 12.50 -0.60 43.65
C GLU A 545 11.64 0.63 44.00
N ASN A 546 11.09 0.69 45.22
CA ASN A 546 10.27 1.83 45.63
C ASN A 546 11.14 3.08 45.81
N GLU A 547 10.54 4.25 45.54
CA GLU A 547 11.17 5.54 45.73
C GLU A 547 11.53 5.79 47.21
N ILE A 548 12.61 6.54 47.42
CA ILE A 548 12.98 7.06 48.74
C ILE A 548 12.03 8.21 49.04
N ARG A 549 11.29 8.13 50.15
CA ARG A 549 10.29 9.14 50.51
C ARG A 549 10.86 10.33 51.26
N ASP A 550 11.86 10.07 52.09
CA ASP A 550 12.46 11.07 52.96
C ASP A 550 13.95 10.80 53.20
N ASP A 551 14.61 11.78 53.81
CA ASP A 551 15.98 11.62 54.27
C ASP A 551 16.07 10.55 55.37
N VAL A 552 17.20 9.85 55.43
CA VAL A 552 17.40 8.76 56.38
C VAL A 552 18.65 8.98 57.20
N THR A 553 18.44 9.20 58.49
CA THR A 553 19.52 9.37 59.46
C THR A 553 19.36 8.40 60.61
N VAL A 554 20.46 7.71 60.95
CA VAL A 554 20.52 6.78 62.08
C VAL A 554 21.86 6.89 62.76
N ILE A 555 21.85 7.01 64.09
CA ILE A 555 23.03 6.90 64.93
C ILE A 555 22.84 5.70 65.84
N GLY A 556 23.87 4.86 65.95
CA GLY A 556 23.96 3.84 66.98
C GLY A 556 25.23 4.05 67.79
N PHE A 557 25.13 3.98 69.11
CA PHE A 557 26.28 4.16 70.01
C PHE A 557 26.15 3.33 71.29
N GLY A 558 27.27 3.00 71.92
CA GLY A 558 27.31 2.24 73.17
C GLY A 558 28.54 2.58 74.02
N PHE A 559 28.58 1.97 75.20
CA PHE A 559 29.64 2.19 76.19
C PHE A 559 30.20 0.84 76.66
N LYS A 560 31.54 0.72 76.65
CA LYS A 560 32.25 -0.45 77.17
C LYS A 560 32.43 -0.37 78.68
#